data_AF-A0A2E6DCL9-F1
#
_entry.id   AF-A0A2E6DCL9-F1
#
_cell.length_a   1.000
_cell.length_b   1.000
_cell.length_c   1.000
_cell.angle_alpha   90.00
_cell.angle_beta   90.00
_cell.angle_gamma   90.00
#
_symmetry.space_group_name_H-M   'P 1'
#
loop_
_entity.id
_entity.type
_entity.pdbx_description
1 polymer ?
#
loop_
_entity_poly.entity_id
_entity_poly.type
_entity_poly.pdbx_seq_one_letter_code
_entity_poly.pdbx_strand_id
1 'polypeptide(L)'
;MSENNEASNLDIFFEMVDSVENDISDMLDDESNEIGGYECMVICFNSLRMYCDKVGIDFGQIEDQYHEFKESKTGEIIGDFNVDDNSETCNEIEAFNRTLEKIEESLAAFEKRCEKKDESIDEWNCVFIMYGCLRKYCEEMKTSYADLMLDVSQMQSDLEKDLSAEQSDENIN
;
A
#
# COMPACT_ATOMS: atom_id res chain seq x y z
N MET A 1 4.60 8.35 -24.89
CA MET A 1 3.63 8.70 -23.83
C MET A 1 4.47 9.25 -22.68
N SER A 2 4.02 10.35 -22.10
CA SER A 2 4.86 11.42 -21.56
C SER A 2 5.57 11.07 -20.25
N GLU A 3 6.90 11.18 -20.24
CA GLU A 3 7.77 11.19 -19.04
C GLU A 3 7.27 12.13 -17.93
N ASN A 4 6.46 13.15 -18.27
CA ASN A 4 5.82 14.05 -17.30
C ASN A 4 4.74 13.39 -16.42
N ASN A 5 4.14 12.28 -16.85
CA ASN A 5 3.12 11.60 -16.03
C ASN A 5 3.76 10.69 -14.99
N GLU A 6 4.87 10.05 -15.32
CA GLU A 6 5.50 9.04 -14.46
C GLU A 6 6.14 9.68 -13.21
N ALA A 7 6.83 10.82 -13.37
CA ALA A 7 7.30 11.61 -12.23
C ALA A 7 6.13 12.08 -11.35
N SER A 8 5.04 12.54 -11.96
CA SER A 8 3.83 12.95 -11.23
C SER A 8 3.14 11.77 -10.54
N ASN A 9 3.18 10.57 -11.10
CA ASN A 9 2.60 9.37 -10.51
C ASN A 9 3.43 8.93 -9.30
N LEU A 10 4.77 8.95 -9.40
CA LEU A 10 5.65 8.66 -8.28
C LEU A 10 5.49 9.66 -7.14
N ASP A 11 5.37 10.95 -7.44
CA ASP A 11 5.07 11.97 -6.42
C ASP A 11 3.77 11.62 -5.67
N ILE A 12 2.70 11.27 -6.40
CA ILE A 12 1.42 10.84 -5.80
C ILE A 12 1.59 9.55 -4.98
N PHE A 13 2.43 8.61 -5.42
CA PHE A 13 2.68 7.36 -4.70
C PHE A 13 3.34 7.62 -3.34
N PHE A 14 4.39 8.44 -3.30
CA PHE A 14 5.08 8.77 -2.05
C PHE A 14 4.19 9.61 -1.12
N GLU A 15 3.43 10.57 -1.67
CA GLU A 15 2.42 11.30 -0.88
C GLU A 15 1.37 10.35 -0.27
N MET A 16 0.99 9.27 -0.97
CA MET A 16 0.08 8.26 -0.45
C MET A 16 0.68 7.45 0.69
N VAL A 17 1.96 7.07 0.59
CA VAL A 17 2.66 6.38 1.70
C VAL A 17 2.68 7.28 2.93
N ASP A 18 3.11 8.54 2.79
CA ASP A 18 3.13 9.51 3.90
C ASP A 18 1.73 9.72 4.50
N SER A 19 0.68 9.78 3.65
CA SER A 19 -0.71 9.95 4.12
C SER A 19 -1.17 8.78 4.97
N VAL A 20 -0.83 7.54 4.59
CA VAL A 20 -1.17 6.35 5.38
C VAL A 20 -0.55 6.39 6.77
N GLU A 21 0.71 6.80 6.88
CA GLU A 21 1.37 6.92 8.19
C GLU A 21 0.69 7.97 9.08
N ASN A 22 0.32 9.11 8.49
CA ASN A 22 -0.41 10.16 9.19
C ASN A 22 -1.79 9.68 9.64
N ASP A 23 -2.56 9.03 8.77
CA ASP A 23 -3.90 8.51 9.08
C ASP A 23 -3.84 7.52 10.26
N ILE A 24 -2.84 6.64 10.28
CA ILE A 24 -2.68 5.66 11.34
C ILE A 24 -2.24 6.32 12.64
N SER A 25 -1.33 7.29 12.58
CA SER A 25 -0.92 8.07 13.75
C SER A 25 -2.11 8.82 14.37
N ASP A 26 -2.91 9.49 13.55
CA ASP A 26 -4.09 10.24 13.99
C ASP A 26 -5.13 9.31 14.64
N MET A 27 -5.32 8.10 14.10
CA MET A 27 -6.23 7.11 14.68
C MET A 27 -5.73 6.54 16.00
N LEU A 28 -4.42 6.36 16.16
CA LEU A 28 -3.79 5.86 17.40
C LEU A 28 -3.80 6.90 18.52
N ASP A 29 -3.76 8.19 18.18
CA ASP A 29 -3.82 9.28 19.15
C ASP A 29 -5.22 9.43 19.81
N ASP A 30 -6.27 8.88 19.19
CA ASP A 30 -7.61 8.83 19.76
C ASP A 30 -7.77 7.58 20.64
N GLU A 31 -7.73 7.76 21.97
CA GLU A 31 -7.92 6.68 22.96
C GLU A 31 -9.25 5.93 22.82
N SER A 32 -10.23 6.46 22.06
CA SER A 32 -11.51 5.80 21.80
C SER A 32 -11.53 4.89 20.57
N ASN A 33 -10.50 4.96 19.72
CA ASN A 33 -10.36 4.11 18.55
C ASN A 33 -9.72 2.77 18.93
N GLU A 34 -10.45 1.68 18.72
CA GLU A 34 -9.88 0.34 18.74
C GLU A 34 -9.32 0.03 17.35
N ILE A 35 -8.15 0.59 17.03
CA ILE A 35 -7.42 0.26 15.80
C ILE A 35 -6.39 -0.84 16.09
N GLY A 36 -6.48 -1.94 15.34
CA GLY A 36 -5.53 -3.06 15.37
C GLY A 36 -4.73 -3.15 14.07
N GLY A 37 -3.90 -4.20 13.96
CA GLY A 37 -3.10 -4.40 12.75
C GLY A 37 -3.95 -4.67 11.51
N TYR A 38 -5.14 -5.26 11.69
CA TYR A 38 -6.07 -5.52 10.60
C TYR A 38 -6.63 -4.23 9.99
N GLU A 39 -7.08 -3.29 10.82
CA GLU A 39 -7.62 -2.01 10.38
C GLU A 39 -6.54 -1.17 9.66
N CYS A 40 -5.31 -1.18 10.18
CA CYS A 40 -4.17 -0.56 9.50
C CYS A 40 -3.92 -1.15 8.11
N MET A 41 -4.07 -2.48 7.96
CA MET A 41 -3.95 -3.15 6.67
C MET A 41 -5.08 -2.76 5.70
N VAL A 42 -6.32 -2.61 6.20
CA VAL A 42 -7.44 -2.14 5.37
C VAL A 42 -7.14 -0.74 4.84
N ILE A 43 -6.65 0.18 5.69
CA ILE A 43 -6.27 1.54 5.28
C ILE A 43 -5.17 1.49 4.21
N CYS A 44 -4.10 0.74 4.46
CA CYS A 44 -2.98 0.59 3.54
C CYS A 44 -3.41 0.11 2.15
N PHE A 45 -4.17 -1.00 2.09
CA PHE A 45 -4.61 -1.54 0.81
C PHE A 45 -5.66 -0.67 0.12
N ASN A 46 -6.50 0.02 0.89
CA ASN A 46 -7.43 0.98 0.36
C ASN A 46 -6.70 2.15 -0.32
N SER A 47 -5.71 2.73 0.35
CA SER A 47 -4.88 3.81 -0.19
C SER A 47 -4.09 3.37 -1.43
N LEU A 48 -3.51 2.17 -1.41
CA LEU A 48 -2.83 1.61 -2.58
C LEU A 48 -3.80 1.41 -3.76
N ARG A 49 -5.02 0.93 -3.50
CA ARG A 49 -6.05 0.76 -4.53
C ARG A 49 -6.47 2.10 -5.12
N MET A 50 -6.71 3.11 -4.29
CA MET A 50 -7.05 4.47 -4.75
C MET A 50 -5.93 5.08 -5.59
N TYR A 51 -4.67 4.86 -5.19
CA TYR A 51 -3.52 5.23 -6.00
C TYR A 51 -3.58 4.57 -7.38
N CYS A 52 -3.76 3.24 -7.42
CA CYS A 52 -3.84 2.49 -8.68
C CYS A 52 -4.95 3.00 -9.59
N ASP A 53 -6.15 3.25 -9.06
CA ASP A 53 -7.27 3.82 -9.82
C ASP A 53 -6.92 5.21 -10.39
N LYS A 54 -6.22 6.05 -9.61
CA LYS A 54 -5.81 7.40 -10.02
C LYS A 54 -4.78 7.39 -11.15
N VAL A 55 -3.84 6.44 -11.14
CA VAL A 55 -2.78 6.33 -12.17
C VAL A 55 -3.15 5.40 -13.33
N GLY A 56 -4.29 4.70 -13.24
CA GLY A 56 -4.79 3.80 -14.28
C GLY A 56 -4.19 2.39 -14.25
N ILE A 57 -3.69 1.96 -13.09
CA ILE A 57 -3.25 0.59 -12.82
C ILE A 57 -4.47 -0.23 -12.41
N ASP A 58 -4.72 -1.36 -13.10
CA ASP A 58 -5.75 -2.31 -12.70
C ASP A 58 -5.26 -3.11 -11.48
N PHE A 59 -5.80 -2.76 -10.30
CA PHE A 59 -5.43 -3.41 -9.05
C PHE A 59 -5.61 -4.93 -9.08
N GLY A 60 -6.60 -5.43 -9.84
CA GLY A 60 -6.83 -6.87 -9.99
C GLY A 60 -5.69 -7.61 -10.69
N GLN A 61 -4.85 -6.90 -11.44
CA GLN A 61 -3.69 -7.48 -12.14
C GLN A 61 -2.43 -7.52 -11.26
N ILE A 62 -2.40 -6.79 -10.14
CA ILE A 62 -1.21 -6.69 -9.29
C ILE A 62 -0.81 -8.05 -8.76
N GLU A 63 -1.75 -8.91 -8.35
CA GLU A 63 -1.41 -10.22 -7.77
C GLU A 63 -0.76 -11.17 -8.79
N ASP A 64 -1.30 -11.22 -10.01
CA ASP A 64 -0.76 -12.02 -11.11
C ASP A 64 0.63 -11.51 -11.52
N GLN A 65 0.76 -10.19 -11.71
CA GLN A 65 2.01 -9.58 -12.12
C GLN A 65 3.07 -9.61 -11.01
N TYR A 66 2.67 -9.54 -9.74
CA TYR A 66 3.58 -9.70 -8.60
C TYR A 66 4.17 -11.11 -8.54
N HIS A 67 3.37 -12.14 -8.84
CA HIS A 67 3.89 -13.51 -8.96
C HIS A 67 4.93 -13.62 -10.07
N GLU A 68 4.64 -13.10 -11.26
CA GLU A 68 5.60 -13.07 -12.38
C GLU A 68 6.86 -12.28 -12.02
N PHE A 69 6.70 -11.14 -11.35
CA PHE A 69 7.79 -10.31 -10.87
C PHE A 69 8.69 -11.06 -9.88
N LYS A 70 8.11 -11.77 -8.91
CA LYS A 70 8.84 -12.54 -7.90
C LYS A 70 9.62 -13.70 -8.50
N GLU A 71 9.10 -14.33 -9.55
CA GLU A 71 9.80 -15.40 -10.29
C GLU A 71 10.90 -14.87 -11.24
N SER A 72 10.92 -13.56 -11.51
CA SER A 72 11.90 -12.92 -12.39
C SER A 72 13.22 -12.59 -11.68
N LYS A 73 14.29 -12.41 -12.46
CA LYS A 73 15.59 -11.89 -11.96
C LYS A 73 15.48 -10.49 -11.36
N THR A 74 14.44 -9.73 -11.68
CA THR A 74 14.23 -8.39 -11.11
C THR A 74 13.71 -8.50 -9.68
N GLY A 75 12.87 -9.49 -9.39
CA GLY A 75 12.39 -9.82 -8.04
C GLY A 75 13.51 -10.22 -7.09
N GLU A 76 14.51 -10.98 -7.57
CA GLU A 76 15.71 -11.32 -6.78
C GLU A 76 16.50 -10.09 -6.31
N ILE A 77 16.39 -8.95 -7.02
CA ILE A 77 17.16 -7.74 -6.73
C ILE A 77 16.39 -6.77 -5.82
N ILE A 78 15.05 -6.80 -5.81
CA ILE A 78 14.22 -5.93 -4.97
C ILE A 78 14.13 -6.45 -3.51
N GLY A 79 14.62 -7.67 -3.26
CA GLY A 79 14.99 -8.13 -1.93
C GLY A 79 13.95 -9.05 -1.29
N ASP A 80 14.44 -9.89 -0.38
CA ASP A 80 13.61 -10.71 0.47
C ASP A 80 12.94 -9.80 1.51
N PHE A 81 11.62 -9.62 1.41
CA PHE A 81 10.85 -8.74 2.28
C PHE A 81 10.74 -9.27 3.72
N ASN A 82 11.72 -10.00 4.26
CA ASN A 82 11.70 -10.53 5.63
C ASN A 82 11.49 -9.40 6.63
N VAL A 83 10.31 -9.42 7.29
CA VAL A 83 10.13 -8.79 8.58
C VAL A 83 11.02 -9.58 9.54
N ASP A 84 11.88 -8.89 10.27
CA ASP A 84 12.83 -9.54 11.17
C ASP A 84 12.05 -10.32 12.26
N ASP A 85 12.32 -11.62 12.36
CA ASP A 85 11.60 -12.62 13.18
C ASP A 85 11.80 -12.42 14.70
N ASN A 86 12.34 -11.26 15.10
CA ASN A 86 12.60 -10.91 16.50
C ASN A 86 11.49 -10.00 17.04
N SER A 87 10.44 -10.63 17.57
CA SER A 87 9.83 -10.24 18.84
C SER A 87 8.70 -11.20 19.18
N GLU A 88 8.91 -12.08 20.15
CA GLU A 88 7.86 -12.91 20.76
C GLU A 88 6.76 -12.07 21.48
N THR A 89 6.75 -10.74 21.38
CA THR A 89 5.77 -9.83 22.01
C THR A 89 5.70 -8.44 21.35
N CYS A 90 5.53 -8.33 20.02
CA CYS A 90 5.07 -7.04 19.45
C CYS A 90 3.54 -7.00 19.44
N ASN A 91 2.95 -5.87 19.86
CA ASN A 91 1.53 -5.65 19.60
C ASN A 91 1.32 -5.48 18.08
N GLU A 92 0.09 -5.73 17.59
CA GLU A 92 -0.19 -5.78 16.15
C GLU A 92 0.17 -4.47 15.42
N ILE A 93 0.03 -3.35 16.11
CA ILE A 93 0.36 -2.00 15.65
C ILE A 93 1.87 -1.81 15.50
N GLU A 94 2.66 -2.21 16.48
CA GLU A 94 4.14 -2.18 16.39
C GLU A 94 4.63 -3.05 15.23
N ALA A 95 4.03 -4.22 15.04
CA ALA A 95 4.35 -5.09 13.92
C ALA A 95 3.96 -4.45 12.57
N PHE A 96 2.83 -3.75 12.52
CA PHE A 96 2.42 -3.02 11.33
C PHE A 96 3.34 -1.82 11.03
N ASN A 97 3.72 -1.03 12.03
CA ASN A 97 4.64 0.09 11.86
C ASN A 97 6.01 -0.37 11.33
N ARG A 98 6.51 -1.52 11.81
CA ARG A 98 7.70 -2.16 11.22
C ARG A 98 7.53 -2.52 9.74
N THR A 99 6.31 -2.85 9.32
CA THR A 99 6.01 -3.14 7.91
C THR A 99 6.05 -1.86 7.07
N LEU A 100 5.54 -0.75 7.58
CA LEU A 100 5.67 0.57 6.93
C LEU A 100 7.15 0.98 6.81
N GLU A 101 7.90 0.93 7.91
CA GLU A 101 9.36 1.18 7.90
C GLU A 101 10.05 0.30 6.85
N LYS A 102 9.62 -0.97 6.72
CA LYS A 102 10.18 -1.89 5.73
C LYS A 102 9.86 -1.50 4.29
N ILE A 103 8.67 -0.97 4.04
CA ILE A 103 8.28 -0.44 2.73
C ILE A 103 9.20 0.74 2.38
N GLU A 104 9.36 1.70 3.28
CA GLU A 104 10.24 2.86 3.07
C GLU A 104 11.70 2.45 2.83
N GLU A 105 12.24 1.54 3.65
CA GLU A 105 13.59 1.00 3.49
C GLU A 105 13.78 0.33 2.11
N SER A 106 12.78 -0.44 1.67
CA SER A 106 12.82 -1.16 0.41
C SER A 106 12.73 -0.20 -0.79
N LEU A 107 11.89 0.82 -0.70
CA LEU A 107 11.79 1.90 -1.69
C LEU A 107 13.11 2.69 -1.78
N ALA A 108 13.69 3.07 -0.64
CA ALA A 108 14.98 3.78 -0.59
C ALA A 108 16.14 2.92 -1.13
N ALA A 109 16.12 1.61 -0.88
CA ALA A 109 17.09 0.68 -1.46
C ALA A 109 16.93 0.57 -2.99
N PHE A 110 15.69 0.54 -3.47
CA PHE A 110 15.36 0.52 -4.89
C PHE A 110 15.79 1.81 -5.59
N GLU A 111 15.50 2.98 -5.02
CA GLU A 111 15.95 4.29 -5.52
C GLU A 111 17.48 4.33 -5.66
N LYS A 112 18.22 4.03 -4.59
CA LYS A 112 19.70 3.99 -4.61
C LYS A 112 20.27 3.04 -5.65
N ARG A 113 19.56 1.94 -5.94
CA ARG A 113 19.97 1.00 -6.99
C ARG A 113 19.75 1.63 -8.37
N CYS A 114 18.60 2.25 -8.59
CA CYS A 114 18.27 2.92 -9.85
C CYS A 114 19.31 4.01 -10.16
N GLU A 115 19.64 4.85 -9.18
CA GLU A 115 20.70 5.86 -9.28
C GLU A 115 22.06 5.27 -9.69
N LYS A 116 22.45 4.13 -9.09
CA LYS A 116 23.74 3.47 -9.41
C LYS A 116 23.79 2.90 -10.83
N LYS A 117 22.64 2.52 -11.38
CA LYS A 117 22.53 1.89 -12.70
C LYS A 117 22.15 2.87 -13.80
N ASP A 118 21.91 4.14 -13.47
CA ASP A 118 21.33 5.13 -14.38
C ASP A 118 19.97 4.64 -14.95
N GLU A 119 19.21 3.93 -14.11
CA GLU A 119 17.85 3.44 -14.38
C GLU A 119 16.85 4.45 -13.80
N SER A 120 15.72 4.67 -14.47
CA SER A 120 14.60 5.43 -13.88
C SER A 120 13.88 4.60 -12.85
N ILE A 121 13.36 5.25 -11.81
CA ILE A 121 12.42 4.64 -10.87
C ILE A 121 11.12 4.38 -11.65
N ASP A 122 10.64 3.14 -11.58
CA ASP A 122 9.45 2.69 -12.29
C ASP A 122 8.30 2.49 -11.28
N GLU A 123 7.12 2.98 -11.65
CA GLU A 123 5.93 2.98 -10.79
C GLU A 123 5.49 1.57 -10.39
N TRP A 124 5.63 0.59 -11.29
CA TRP A 124 5.24 -0.80 -11.03
C TRP A 124 6.13 -1.46 -9.99
N ASN A 125 7.44 -1.21 -10.03
CA ASN A 125 8.35 -1.71 -9.00
C ASN A 125 8.01 -1.12 -7.63
N CYS A 126 7.64 0.16 -7.53
CA CYS A 126 7.20 0.76 -6.28
C CYS A 126 5.93 0.10 -5.74
N VAL A 127 4.92 -0.10 -6.61
CA VAL A 127 3.69 -0.80 -6.28
C VAL A 127 3.97 -2.24 -5.80
N PHE A 128 4.86 -2.97 -6.49
CA PHE A 128 5.21 -4.34 -6.10
C PHE A 128 6.00 -4.42 -4.79
N ILE A 129 6.83 -3.42 -4.49
CA ILE A 129 7.51 -3.32 -3.19
C ILE A 129 6.48 -3.20 -2.07
N MET A 130 5.58 -2.22 -2.17
CA MET A 130 4.56 -1.99 -1.14
C MET A 130 3.62 -3.20 -1.02
N TYR A 131 3.08 -3.67 -2.14
CA TYR A 131 2.21 -4.85 -2.17
C TYR A 131 2.89 -6.09 -1.58
N GLY A 132 4.17 -6.32 -1.91
CA GLY A 132 4.95 -7.44 -1.40
C GLY A 132 5.12 -7.42 0.11
N CYS A 133 5.47 -6.27 0.69
CA CYS A 133 5.54 -6.09 2.14
C CYS A 133 4.18 -6.34 2.82
N LEU A 134 3.11 -5.75 2.28
CA LEU A 134 1.76 -5.91 2.83
C LEU A 134 1.27 -7.36 2.77
N ARG A 135 1.48 -8.06 1.63
CA ARG A 135 1.10 -9.47 1.51
C ARG A 135 1.86 -10.35 2.49
N LYS A 136 3.13 -10.05 2.73
CA LYS A 136 3.91 -10.78 3.72
C LYS A 136 3.40 -10.56 5.14
N TYR A 137 3.04 -9.33 5.51
CA TYR A 137 2.40 -9.08 6.79
C TYR A 137 1.12 -9.91 6.96
N CYS A 138 0.30 -10.04 5.90
CA CYS A 138 -0.86 -10.94 5.95
C CYS A 138 -0.46 -12.40 6.23
N GLU A 139 0.62 -12.90 5.61
CA GLU A 139 1.11 -14.27 5.84
C GLU A 139 1.60 -14.48 7.27
N GLU A 140 2.34 -13.52 7.82
CA GLU A 140 2.92 -13.57 9.17
C GLU A 140 1.83 -13.49 10.24
N MET A 141 0.86 -12.59 10.07
CA MET A 141 -0.27 -12.41 10.98
C MET A 141 -1.39 -13.43 10.77
N LYS A 142 -1.27 -14.31 9.76
CA LYS A 142 -2.32 -15.26 9.35
C LYS A 142 -3.65 -14.58 9.03
N THR A 143 -3.57 -13.34 8.55
CA THR A 143 -4.72 -12.56 8.11
C THR A 143 -5.21 -13.09 6.76
N SER A 144 -6.51 -13.29 6.64
CA SER A 144 -7.13 -13.71 5.39
C SER A 144 -7.10 -12.55 4.38
N TYR A 145 -6.24 -12.67 3.36
CA TYR A 145 -6.15 -11.68 2.29
C TYR A 145 -7.47 -11.54 1.53
N ALA A 146 -8.21 -12.64 1.35
CA ALA A 146 -9.51 -12.61 0.70
C ALA A 146 -10.52 -11.76 1.48
N ASP A 147 -10.58 -11.92 2.80
CA ASP A 147 -11.48 -11.14 3.66
C ASP A 147 -11.05 -9.66 3.69
N LEU A 148 -9.75 -9.40 3.75
CA LEU A 148 -9.19 -8.07 3.68
C LEU A 148 -9.57 -7.34 2.38
N MET A 149 -9.49 -8.02 1.22
CA MET A 149 -9.88 -7.44 -0.07
C MET A 149 -11.40 -7.25 -0.19
N LEU A 150 -12.20 -8.07 0.48
CA LEU A 150 -13.64 -7.86 0.58
C LEU A 150 -13.94 -6.59 1.37
N ASP A 151 -13.30 -6.38 2.51
CA ASP A 151 -13.49 -5.18 3.34
C ASP A 151 -13.03 -3.90 2.62
N VAL A 152 -11.88 -3.94 1.95
CA VAL A 152 -11.41 -2.83 1.09
C VAL A 152 -12.43 -2.52 -0.02
N SER A 153 -12.98 -3.55 -0.66
CA SER A 153 -13.99 -3.36 -1.71
C SER A 153 -15.31 -2.81 -1.17
N GLN A 154 -15.71 -3.22 0.04
CA GLN A 154 -16.88 -2.71 0.71
C GLN A 154 -16.70 -1.23 1.08
N MET A 155 -15.55 -0.86 1.64
CA MET A 155 -15.19 0.52 1.97
C MET A 155 -15.26 1.44 0.74
N GLN A 156 -14.68 1.01 -0.39
CA GLN A 156 -14.77 1.74 -1.66
C GLN A 156 -16.21 1.91 -2.13
N SER A 157 -17.02 0.85 -2.08
CA SER A 157 -18.43 0.91 -2.47
C SER A 157 -19.24 1.86 -1.60
N ASP A 158 -18.94 1.93 -0.30
CA ASP A 158 -19.66 2.83 0.62
C ASP A 158 -19.24 4.29 0.39
N LEU A 159 -17.95 4.56 0.15
CA LEU A 159 -17.47 5.89 -0.23
C LEU A 159 -18.14 6.40 -1.51
N GLU A 160 -18.30 5.55 -2.53
CA GLU A 160 -19.00 5.90 -3.77
C GLU A 160 -20.48 6.24 -3.54
N LYS A 161 -21.16 5.53 -2.64
CA LYS A 161 -22.57 5.79 -2.30
C LYS A 161 -22.73 7.11 -1.58
N ASP A 162 -21.84 7.41 -0.63
CA ASP A 162 -21.87 8.65 0.13
C ASP A 162 -21.64 9.86 -0.79
N LEU A 163 -20.64 9.77 -1.68
CA LEU A 163 -20.40 10.78 -2.73
C LEU A 163 -21.63 10.98 -3.64
N SER A 164 -22.31 9.89 -4.01
CA SER A 164 -23.50 9.95 -4.86
C SER A 164 -24.70 10.56 -4.13
N ALA A 165 -24.83 10.35 -2.83
CA ALA A 165 -25.88 10.93 -2.00
C ALA A 165 -25.69 12.44 -1.82
N GLU A 166 -24.47 12.90 -1.52
CA GLU A 166 -24.15 14.33 -1.36
C GLU A 166 -24.43 15.12 -2.64
N GLN A 167 -24.05 14.58 -3.81
CA GLN A 167 -24.31 15.21 -5.10
C GLN A 167 -25.81 15.26 -5.45
N SER A 168 -26.61 14.34 -4.92
CA SER A 168 -28.06 14.33 -5.16
C SER A 168 -28.79 15.38 -4.33
N ASP A 169 -28.30 15.69 -3.13
CA ASP A 169 -28.87 16.71 -2.24
C ASP A 169 -28.52 18.14 -2.70
N GLU A 170 -27.34 18.35 -3.30
CA GLU A 170 -26.97 19.65 -3.87
C GLU A 170 -27.75 20.03 -5.14
N ASN A 171 -28.27 19.04 -5.88
CA ASN A 171 -29.05 19.27 -7.11
C ASN A 171 -30.55 19.53 -6.86
N ILE A 172 -31.00 19.53 -5.60
CA ILE A 172 -32.40 19.75 -5.23
C ILE A 172 -32.63 21.17 -4.63
N ASN A 173 -31.60 22.02 -4.55
CA ASN A 173 -31.71 23.40 -4.05
C ASN A 173 -31.63 24.48 -5.14
#